data_AF-A0A8X6YK94-F1
#
_entry.id   AF-A0A8X6YK94-F1
#
_cell.length_a   1.000
_cell.length_b   1.000
_cell.length_c   1.000
_cell.angle_alpha   90.00
_cell.angle_beta   90.00
_cell.angle_gamma   90.00
#
_symmetry.space_group_name_H-M   'P 1'
#
loop_
_entity.id
_entity.type
_entity.pdbx_description
1 polymer ?
#
loop_
_entity_poly.entity_id
_entity_poly.type
_entity_poly.pdbx_seq_one_letter_code
_entity_poly.pdbx_strand_id
1 'polypeptide(L)'
;MLRKGKILPNKRVICGIGFVIHQARELEINSYECKFGGALVFSLIQYSGLGATLLFKCSNFLCSKISRLHSDQEVECLNQLAVLGALSTGSGFSQEREKFSVMNITYMSKHVFASCERTTGTILDACVESNLADCINEKKHRW
;
A
#
# COMPACT_ATOMS: atom_id res chain seq x y z
N MET A 1 36.03 -0.65 2.95
CA MET A 1 35.42 0.12 1.84
C MET A 1 33.91 0.18 2.04
N LEU A 2 33.43 1.26 2.66
CA LEU A 2 32.00 1.54 2.81
C LEU A 2 31.42 1.84 1.42
N ARG A 3 30.55 0.97 0.91
CA ARG A 3 29.84 1.23 -0.35
C ARG A 3 29.06 2.53 -0.19
N LYS A 4 29.31 3.51 -1.06
CA LYS A 4 28.51 4.75 -1.18
C LYS A 4 27.03 4.35 -1.07
N GLY A 5 26.39 4.74 0.03
CA GLY A 5 24.98 4.47 0.25
C GLY A 5 24.21 5.01 -0.95
N LYS A 6 23.52 4.14 -1.68
CA LYS A 6 22.57 4.59 -2.69
C LYS A 6 21.61 5.53 -1.98
N ILE A 7 21.60 6.80 -2.37
CA ILE A 7 20.63 7.79 -1.91
C ILE A 7 19.26 7.18 -2.20
N LEU A 8 18.52 6.84 -1.15
CA LEU A 8 17.19 6.29 -1.29
C LEU A 8 16.35 7.34 -2.03
N PRO A 9 15.56 6.95 -3.05
CA PRO A 9 14.70 7.90 -3.74
C PRO A 9 13.80 8.60 -2.71
N ASN A 10 13.80 9.93 -2.74
CA ASN A 10 13.15 10.78 -1.75
C ASN A 10 11.63 10.82 -1.98
N LYS A 11 10.96 9.67 -1.82
CA LYS A 11 9.51 9.52 -1.99
C LYS A 11 8.87 9.36 -0.62
N ARG A 12 7.90 10.22 -0.30
CA ARG A 12 7.08 10.08 0.90
C ARG A 12 5.99 9.04 0.68
N VAL A 13 5.70 8.29 1.73
CA VAL A 13 4.65 7.27 1.80
C VAL A 13 3.87 7.44 3.10
N ILE A 14 2.63 6.95 3.11
CA ILE A 14 1.84 6.80 4.33
C ILE A 14 2.39 5.62 5.12
N CYS A 15 2.53 5.82 6.43
CA CYS A 15 3.21 4.90 7.32
C CYS A 15 2.46 4.80 8.66
N GLY A 16 1.99 3.60 8.98
CA GLY A 16 1.50 3.25 10.30
C GLY A 16 2.68 3.00 11.25
N ILE A 17 3.15 4.03 11.94
CA ILE A 17 4.37 3.98 12.77
C ILE A 17 4.33 2.81 13.77
N GLY A 18 3.21 2.58 14.46
CA GLY A 18 3.07 1.47 15.41
C GLY A 18 3.24 0.09 14.75
N PHE A 19 2.66 -0.09 13.56
CA PHE A 19 2.77 -1.32 12.79
C PHE A 19 4.18 -1.54 12.24
N VAL A 20 4.85 -0.48 11.78
CA VAL A 20 6.25 -0.52 11.36
C VAL A 20 7.17 -0.90 12.52
N ILE A 21 6.98 -0.28 13.69
CA ILE A 21 7.77 -0.61 14.90
C ILE A 21 7.56 -2.07 15.29
N HIS A 22 6.32 -2.55 15.27
CA HIS A 22 6.01 -3.94 15.57
C HIS A 22 6.74 -4.90 14.62
N GLN A 23 6.63 -4.70 13.31
CA GLN A 23 7.34 -5.54 12.33
C GLN A 23 8.86 -5.41 12.43
N ALA A 24 9.38 -4.23 12.75
CA ALA A 24 10.82 -4.02 12.92
C ALA A 24 11.35 -4.84 14.11
N ARG A 25 10.60 -4.88 15.23
CA ARG A 25 10.93 -5.71 16.39
C ARG A 25 10.91 -7.20 16.06
N GLU A 26 9.88 -7.66 15.34
CA GLU A 26 9.81 -9.05 14.85
C GLU A 26 11.01 -9.40 13.96
N LEU A 27 11.45 -8.46 13.13
CA LEU A 27 12.61 -8.65 12.25
C LEU A 27 13.93 -8.70 13.04
N GLU A 28 14.05 -7.94 14.13
CA GLU A 28 15.19 -7.96 15.03
C GLU A 28 15.27 -9.27 15.82
N ILE A 29 14.14 -9.73 16.39
CA ILE A 29 14.01 -11.00 17.12
C ILE A 29 14.26 -12.20 16.20
N ASN A 30 14.00 -12.08 14.90
CA ASN A 30 14.21 -13.17 13.94
C ASN A 30 15.43 -12.93 13.02
N SER A 31 16.30 -11.96 13.36
CA SER A 31 17.45 -11.57 12.53
C SER A 31 18.45 -12.70 12.30
N TYR A 32 18.49 -13.68 13.22
CA TYR A 32 19.36 -14.86 13.21
C TYR A 32 18.76 -16.08 12.50
N GLU A 33 17.55 -15.98 11.91
CA GLU A 33 16.96 -17.09 11.15
C GLU A 33 17.64 -17.35 9.79
N CYS A 34 18.60 -16.51 9.41
CA CYS A 34 19.45 -16.76 8.26
C CYS A 34 20.39 -17.95 8.52
N LYS A 35 20.36 -18.95 7.62
CA LYS A 35 21.28 -20.10 7.70
C LYS A 35 22.71 -19.71 7.34
N PHE A 36 23.66 -20.55 7.75
CA PHE A 36 25.08 -20.46 7.37
C PHE A 36 25.75 -19.12 7.74
N GLY A 37 25.45 -18.61 8.94
CA GLY A 37 26.01 -17.35 9.44
C GLY A 37 25.60 -16.11 8.65
N GLY A 38 24.55 -16.22 7.82
CA GLY A 38 23.98 -15.08 7.12
C GLY A 38 23.27 -14.11 8.07
N ALA A 39 23.08 -12.88 7.62
CA ALA A 39 22.27 -11.88 8.31
C ALA A 39 21.29 -11.25 7.33
N LEU A 40 20.10 -10.88 7.80
CA LEU A 40 19.16 -10.10 6.99
C LEU A 40 19.74 -8.70 6.75
N VAL A 41 19.94 -8.36 5.48
CA VAL A 41 20.42 -7.05 5.06
C VAL A 41 19.40 -6.39 4.15
N PHE A 42 19.24 -5.08 4.31
CA PHE A 42 18.37 -4.29 3.46
C PHE A 42 18.74 -4.46 1.98
N SER A 43 17.76 -4.75 1.15
CA SER A 43 17.93 -4.98 -0.28
C SER A 43 17.37 -3.82 -1.11
N LEU A 44 16.09 -3.51 -0.97
CA LEU A 44 15.41 -2.48 -1.76
C LEU A 44 14.07 -2.08 -1.13
N ILE A 45 13.49 -0.98 -1.64
CA ILE A 45 12.13 -0.54 -1.34
C ILE A 45 11.25 -0.76 -2.58
N GLN A 46 10.11 -1.43 -2.40
CA GLN A 46 9.04 -1.53 -3.40
C GLN A 46 7.94 -0.55 -3.02
N TYR A 47 7.62 0.38 -3.92
CA TYR A 47 6.51 1.32 -3.73
C TYR A 47 5.23 0.72 -4.31
N SER A 48 4.12 0.81 -3.55
CA SER A 48 2.79 0.38 -3.98
C SER A 48 1.79 1.51 -3.69
N GLY A 49 1.75 2.49 -4.60
CA GLY A 49 0.95 3.69 -4.42
C GLY A 49 1.38 4.48 -3.19
N LEU A 50 0.44 4.69 -2.27
CA LEU A 50 0.65 5.46 -1.04
C LEU A 50 1.46 4.72 0.02
N GLY A 51 1.71 3.41 -0.13
CA GLY A 51 2.54 2.63 0.79
C GLY A 51 3.85 2.13 0.17
N ALA A 52 4.69 1.52 1.01
CA ALA A 52 5.93 0.89 0.61
C ALA A 52 6.19 -0.42 1.37
N THR A 53 6.97 -1.29 0.74
CA THR A 53 7.48 -2.54 1.32
C THR A 53 8.99 -2.49 1.27
N LEU A 54 9.65 -2.60 2.43
CA LEU A 54 11.09 -2.71 2.57
C LEU A 54 11.45 -4.19 2.53
N LEU A 55 12.35 -4.58 1.63
CA LEU A 55 12.80 -5.95 1.47
C LEU A 55 14.16 -6.13 2.11
N PHE A 56 14.27 -7.12 2.98
CA PHE A 56 15.50 -7.60 3.58
C PHE A 56 15.80 -8.98 3.03
N LYS A 57 17.03 -9.20 2.55
CA LYS A 57 17.47 -10.49 2.02
C LYS A 57 18.63 -11.00 2.86
N CYS A 58 18.75 -12.32 2.95
CA CYS A 58 19.91 -12.91 3.60
C CYS A 58 21.20 -12.52 2.86
N SER A 59 22.25 -12.15 3.60
CA SER A 59 23.55 -11.80 3.05
C SER A 59 24.28 -13.01 2.44
N ASN A 60 23.94 -14.23 2.89
CA ASN A 60 24.52 -15.45 2.37
C ASN A 60 23.75 -15.92 1.12
N PHE A 61 24.45 -16.04 -0.02
CA PHE A 61 23.86 -16.45 -1.29
C PHE A 61 23.27 -17.87 -1.28
N LEU A 62 23.73 -18.73 -0.36
CA LEU A 62 23.19 -20.09 -0.17
C LEU A 62 21.87 -20.09 0.62
N CYS A 63 21.44 -18.94 1.14
CA CYS A 63 20.18 -18.78 1.88
C CYS A 63 19.23 -17.86 1.11
N SER A 64 18.08 -18.39 0.69
CA SER A 64 17.05 -17.65 -0.06
C SER A 64 16.04 -16.91 0.82
N LYS A 65 16.32 -16.73 2.13
CA LYS A 65 15.39 -16.09 3.06
C LYS A 65 15.21 -14.60 2.72
N ILE A 66 13.95 -14.19 2.64
CA ILE A 66 13.52 -12.81 2.39
C ILE A 66 12.49 -12.44 3.44
N SER A 67 12.71 -11.31 4.12
CA SER A 67 11.75 -10.70 5.02
C SER A 67 11.24 -9.40 4.42
N ARG A 68 9.96 -9.11 4.64
CA ARG A 68 9.28 -7.94 4.12
C ARG A 68 8.74 -7.15 5.31
N LEU A 69 9.05 -5.85 5.34
CA LEU A 69 8.47 -4.91 6.29
C LEU A 69 7.60 -3.94 5.51
N HIS A 70 6.32 -3.90 5.84
CA HIS A 70 5.35 -3.04 5.18
C HIS A 70 5.20 -1.71 5.92
N SER A 71 5.06 -0.60 5.19
CA SER A 71 4.85 0.74 5.79
C SER A 71 3.49 0.85 6.47
N ASP A 72 2.52 0.06 6.04
CA ASP A 72 1.18 -0.03 6.60
C ASP A 72 0.65 -1.46 6.42
N GLN A 73 -0.29 -1.88 7.26
CA GLN A 73 -0.91 -3.21 7.16
C GLN A 73 -1.86 -3.28 5.95
N GLU A 74 -2.47 -2.16 5.58
CA GLU A 74 -3.57 -2.07 4.63
C GLU A 74 -3.26 -1.14 3.44
N VAL A 75 -2.04 -1.23 2.91
CA VAL A 75 -1.59 -0.42 1.76
C VAL A 75 -2.56 -0.49 0.57
N GLU A 76 -3.13 -1.67 0.31
CA GLU A 76 -4.12 -1.85 -0.76
C GLU A 76 -5.40 -1.06 -0.49
N CYS A 77 -5.93 -1.12 0.73
CA CYS A 77 -7.12 -0.37 1.14
C CYS A 77 -6.87 1.14 1.08
N LEU A 78 -5.69 1.62 1.50
CA LEU A 78 -5.32 3.03 1.39
C LEU A 78 -5.36 3.54 -0.06
N ASN A 79 -4.86 2.73 -1.00
CA ASN A 79 -4.91 3.08 -2.42
C ASN A 79 -6.35 3.08 -2.96
N GLN A 80 -7.16 2.08 -2.59
CA GLN A 80 -8.57 2.03 -2.98
C GLN A 80 -9.36 3.23 -2.43
N LEU A 81 -9.16 3.58 -1.16
CA LEU A 81 -9.80 4.75 -0.54
C LEU A 81 -9.38 6.06 -1.20
N ALA A 82 -8.11 6.21 -1.56
CA ALA A 82 -7.66 7.39 -2.30
C ALA A 82 -8.34 7.52 -3.67
N VAL A 83 -8.52 6.40 -4.39
CA VAL A 83 -9.25 6.40 -5.66
C VAL A 83 -10.74 6.67 -5.46
N LEU A 84 -11.38 6.09 -4.44
CA LEU A 84 -12.77 6.39 -4.10
C LEU A 84 -12.97 7.88 -3.78
N GLY A 85 -12.06 8.48 -3.00
CA GLY A 85 -12.05 9.91 -2.73
C GLY A 85 -11.92 10.76 -3.99
N ALA A 86 -11.04 10.36 -4.92
CA ALA A 86 -10.91 11.01 -6.21
C ALA A 86 -12.23 10.96 -7.01
N LEU A 87 -12.82 9.76 -7.15
CA LEU A 87 -14.05 9.54 -7.90
C LEU A 87 -15.24 10.30 -7.29
N SER A 88 -15.39 10.29 -5.98
CA SER A 88 -16.48 11.00 -5.28
C SER A 88 -16.43 12.52 -5.44
N THR A 89 -15.24 13.08 -5.67
CA THR A 89 -15.05 14.51 -5.95
C THR A 89 -15.04 14.85 -7.44
N GLY A 90 -15.29 13.86 -8.32
CA GLY A 90 -15.20 14.02 -9.77
C GLY A 90 -13.76 14.25 -10.28
N SER A 91 -12.76 13.93 -9.47
CA SER A 91 -11.35 14.10 -9.82
C SER A 91 -10.78 12.88 -10.55
N GLY A 92 -9.95 13.10 -11.56
CA GLY A 92 -9.25 12.05 -12.30
C GLY A 92 -7.80 11.83 -11.84
N PHE A 93 -7.16 10.78 -12.37
CA PHE A 93 -5.75 10.43 -12.07
C PHE A 93 -4.78 11.62 -12.14
N SER A 94 -4.86 12.43 -13.20
CA SER A 94 -3.93 13.55 -13.41
C SER A 94 -4.05 14.61 -12.32
N GLN A 95 -5.27 14.93 -11.89
CA GLN A 95 -5.54 15.92 -10.84
C GLN A 95 -5.07 15.42 -9.48
N GLU A 96 -5.36 14.16 -9.14
CA GLU A 96 -4.87 13.58 -7.89
C GLU A 96 -3.35 13.53 -7.85
N ARG A 97 -2.72 13.10 -8.94
CA ARG A 97 -1.26 13.11 -9.03
C ARG A 97 -0.68 14.49 -8.77
N GLU A 98 -1.33 15.55 -9.24
CA GLU A 98 -0.92 16.93 -8.98
C GLU A 98 -1.08 17.30 -7.50
N LYS A 99 -2.25 17.05 -6.91
CA LYS A 99 -2.53 17.28 -5.47
C LYS A 99 -1.50 16.60 -4.56
N PHE A 100 -1.20 15.34 -4.83
CA PHE A 100 -0.21 14.58 -4.06
C PHE A 100 1.23 15.06 -4.29
N SER A 101 1.55 15.56 -5.49
CA SER A 101 2.88 16.09 -5.78
C SER A 101 3.20 17.35 -4.97
N VAL A 102 2.20 18.21 -4.71
CA VAL A 102 2.33 19.38 -3.83
C VAL A 102 2.68 18.98 -2.38
N MET A 103 2.24 17.80 -1.94
CA MET A 103 2.58 17.24 -0.62
C MET A 103 3.92 16.49 -0.58
N ASN A 104 4.64 16.46 -1.72
CA ASN A 104 5.83 15.64 -1.94
C ASN A 104 5.57 14.13 -1.72
N ILE A 105 4.33 13.69 -1.99
CA ILE A 105 3.94 12.27 -1.95
C ILE A 105 3.85 11.79 -3.40
N THR A 106 4.51 10.68 -3.70
CA THR A 106 4.34 10.06 -5.02
C THR A 106 2.99 9.36 -5.05
N TYR A 107 2.08 9.83 -5.89
CA TYR A 107 0.83 9.14 -6.12
C TYR A 107 1.04 7.79 -6.81
N MET A 108 0.02 6.94 -6.83
CA MET A 108 0.08 5.63 -7.47
C MET A 108 0.30 5.72 -8.99
N SER A 109 0.68 4.61 -9.62
CA SER A 109 0.80 4.55 -11.08
C SER A 109 -0.58 4.56 -11.72
N LYS A 110 -0.67 4.96 -13.00
CA LYS A 110 -1.93 4.95 -13.75
C LYS A 110 -2.56 3.55 -13.81
N HIS A 111 -1.73 2.50 -13.88
CA HIS A 111 -2.19 1.11 -13.84
C HIS A 111 -2.84 0.75 -12.50
N VAL A 112 -2.19 1.12 -11.37
CA VAL A 112 -2.75 0.86 -10.03
C VAL A 112 -4.05 1.64 -9.85
N PHE A 113 -4.09 2.90 -10.27
CA PHE A 113 -5.31 3.72 -10.24
C PHE A 113 -6.46 3.04 -11.01
N ALA A 114 -6.24 2.64 -12.26
CA ALA A 114 -7.25 1.98 -13.09
C ALA A 114 -7.68 0.61 -12.54
N SER A 115 -6.81 -0.08 -11.79
CA SER A 115 -7.18 -1.31 -11.09
C SER A 115 -8.10 -1.02 -9.91
N CYS A 116 -7.74 -0.05 -9.06
CA CYS A 116 -8.54 0.36 -7.92
C CYS A 116 -9.89 0.97 -8.36
N GLU A 117 -9.92 1.74 -9.44
CA GLU A 117 -11.13 2.33 -10.02
C GLU A 117 -12.13 1.25 -10.44
N ARG A 118 -11.67 0.18 -11.11
CA ARG A 118 -12.52 -0.96 -11.47
C ARG A 118 -13.12 -1.66 -10.25
N THR A 119 -12.28 -1.97 -9.26
CA THR A 119 -12.75 -2.59 -8.01
C THR A 119 -13.76 -1.69 -7.28
N THR A 120 -13.49 -0.39 -7.23
CA THR A 120 -14.36 0.60 -6.58
C THR A 120 -15.70 0.72 -7.31
N GLY A 121 -15.69 0.71 -8.64
CA GLY A 121 -16.91 0.72 -9.46
C GLY A 121 -17.80 -0.48 -9.15
N THR A 122 -17.24 -1.69 -9.09
CA THR A 122 -18.01 -2.90 -8.73
C THR A 122 -18.64 -2.81 -7.33
N ILE A 123 -17.92 -2.25 -6.36
CA ILE A 123 -18.45 -2.05 -5.00
C ILE A 123 -19.56 -1.01 -5.00
N LEU A 124 -19.39 0.08 -5.75
CA LEU A 124 -20.38 1.14 -5.85
C LEU A 124 -21.67 0.63 -6.50
N ASP A 125 -21.57 -0.10 -7.60
CA ASP A 125 -22.70 -0.70 -8.30
C ASP A 125 -23.48 -1.64 -7.38
N ALA A 126 -22.78 -2.56 -6.68
CA ALA A 126 -23.39 -3.47 -5.72
C ALA A 126 -24.10 -2.73 -4.57
N CYS A 127 -23.52 -1.63 -4.09
CA CYS A 127 -24.11 -0.81 -3.05
C CYS A 127 -25.38 -0.08 -3.54
N VAL A 128 -25.36 0.43 -4.77
CA VAL A 128 -26.53 1.06 -5.40
C VAL A 128 -27.66 0.03 -5.56
N GLU A 129 -27.35 -1.18 -6.06
CA GLU A 129 -28.33 -2.26 -6.19
C GLU A 129 -28.95 -2.66 -4.85
N SER A 130 -28.13 -2.83 -3.81
CA SER A 130 -28.61 -3.14 -2.45
C SER A 130 -29.53 -2.05 -1.92
N ASN A 131 -29.11 -0.79 -1.99
CA ASN A 131 -29.91 0.34 -1.50
C ASN A 131 -31.23 0.49 -2.26
N LEU A 132 -31.22 0.22 -3.57
CA LEU A 132 -32.44 0.21 -4.38
C LEU A 132 -33.39 -0.91 -3.94
N ALA A 133 -32.88 -2.11 -3.67
CA ALA A 133 -33.68 -3.23 -3.19
C ALA A 133 -34.32 -2.93 -1.82
N ASP A 134 -33.55 -2.34 -0.90
CA ASP A 134 -34.03 -1.93 0.42
C ASP A 134 -35.13 -0.87 0.31
N CYS A 135 -34.94 0.14 -0.54
CA CYS A 135 -35.96 1.16 -0.81
C CYS A 135 -37.27 0.57 -1.38
N ILE A 136 -37.17 -0.44 -2.24
CA ILE A 136 -38.34 -1.14 -2.80
C ILE A 136 -39.07 -1.92 -1.70
N ASN A 137 -38.33 -2.62 -0.83
CA ASN A 137 -38.91 -3.41 0.25
C ASN A 137 -39.54 -2.52 1.34
N GLU A 138 -38.91 -1.41 1.72
CA GLU A 138 -39.52 -0.43 2.62
C GLU A 138 -40.83 0.13 2.07
N LYS A 139 -40.88 0.41 0.76
CA LYS A 139 -42.12 0.83 0.11
C LYS A 139 -43.19 -0.25 0.15
N LYS A 140 -42.84 -1.54 0.04
CA LYS A 140 -43.84 -2.63 0.16
C LYS A 140 -44.40 -2.81 1.58
N HIS A 141 -43.68 -2.40 2.62
CA HIS A 141 -44.11 -2.52 4.02
C HIS A 141 -44.82 -1.27 4.57
N ARG A 142 -44.91 -0.19 3.79
CA ARG A 142 -45.63 1.05 4.16
C ARG A 142 -47.03 1.19 3.53
N TRP A 143 -47.47 0.21 2.74
CA TRP A 143 -48.82 0.09 2.18
C TRP A 143 -49.45 -1.20 2.68
#